data_AF-W4M562-F1
#
_entry.id   AF-W4M562-F1
#
_cell.length_a   1.000
_cell.length_b   1.000
_cell.length_c   1.000
_cell.angle_alpha   90.00
_cell.angle_beta   90.00
_cell.angle_gamma   90.00
#
_symmetry.space_group_name_H-M   'P 1'
#
loop_
_entity.id
_entity.type
_entity.pdbx_description
1 polymer ?
#
loop_
_entity_poly.entity_id
_entity_poly.type
_entity_poly.pdbx_seq_one_letter_code
_entity_poly.pdbx_strand_id
1 'polypeptide(L)' 'MLQVGEAAARRARYEGKTEEGGVAAGQVSGLIKSVKPAGDMVQDIVAEAALGLEKGLCTR' A
#
# COMPACT_ATOMS: atom_id res chain seq x y z
N MET A 1 -10.70 -11.69 26.13
CA MET A 1 -9.55 -11.46 25.24
C MET A 1 -9.26 -9.97 25.23
N LEU A 2 -8.07 -9.52 25.64
CA LEU A 2 -7.73 -8.09 25.67
C LEU A 2 -7.38 -7.65 24.24
N GLN A 3 -8.17 -6.76 23.63
CA GLN A 3 -7.84 -6.20 22.30
C GLN A 3 -6.81 -5.08 22.44
N VAL A 4 -5.53 -5.46 22.44
CA VAL A 4 -4.42 -4.50 22.39
C VAL A 4 -4.22 -4.00 20.96
N GLY A 5 -4.02 -2.69 20.79
CA GLY A 5 -3.70 -2.08 19.50
C GLY A 5 -4.89 -1.59 18.66
N GLU A 6 -6.13 -2.04 18.93
CA GLU A 6 -7.31 -1.59 18.16
C GLU A 6 -7.52 -0.08 18.29
N ALA A 7 -7.52 0.45 19.51
CA ALA A 7 -7.71 1.88 19.76
C ALA A 7 -6.62 2.73 19.07
N ALA A 8 -5.36 2.29 19.13
CA ALA A 8 -4.25 2.96 18.46
C ALA A 8 -4.39 2.92 16.93
N ALA A 9 -4.81 1.78 16.38
CA ALA A 9 -5.01 1.63 14.94
C ALA A 9 -6.22 2.43 14.43
N ARG A 10 -7.26 2.63 15.25
CA ARG A 10 -8.42 3.45 14.91
C ARG A 10 -8.06 4.95 14.85
N ARG A 11 -7.30 5.43 15.85
CA ARG A 11 -6.80 6.81 15.90
C ARG A 11 -6.00 7.18 14.65
N ALA A 12 -5.09 6.30 14.22
CA ALA A 12 -4.32 6.53 13.00
C ALA A 12 -5.20 6.48 11.74
N ARG A 13 -5.98 5.41 11.54
CA ARG A 13 -6.69 5.14 10.27
C ARG A 13 -7.90 6.02 10.00
N TYR A 14 -8.67 6.34 11.03
CA TYR A 14 -9.95 7.04 10.88
C TYR A 14 -9.91 8.47 11.41
N GLU A 15 -9.09 8.75 12.42
CA GLU A 15 -8.98 10.09 13.03
C GLU A 15 -7.75 10.87 12.53
N GLY A 16 -6.86 10.25 11.73
CA GLY A 16 -5.68 10.89 11.16
C GLY A 16 -4.57 11.21 12.16
N LYS A 17 -4.64 10.69 13.39
CA LYS A 17 -3.66 10.94 14.45
C LYS A 17 -2.46 9.99 14.33
N THR A 18 -1.54 10.29 13.40
CA THR A 18 -0.39 9.44 13.08
C THR A 18 0.65 9.36 14.20
N GLU A 19 0.83 10.43 14.98
CA GLU A 19 1.80 10.48 16.09
C GLU A 19 1.30 9.80 17.37
N GLU A 20 -0.03 9.73 17.57
CA GLU A 20 -0.67 9.17 18.76
C GLU A 20 -1.27 7.77 18.53
N GLY A 21 -1.16 7.27 17.30
CA GLY A 21 -1.78 6.03 16.83
C GLY A 21 -0.78 5.10 16.16
N GLY A 22 -1.20 3.88 15.87
CA GLY A 22 -0.40 2.89 15.15
C GLY A 22 -0.70 2.90 13.66
N VAL A 23 0.21 3.43 12.83
CA VAL A 23 0.10 3.37 11.37
C VAL A 23 0.70 2.05 10.88
N ALA A 24 -0.14 1.14 10.42
CA ALA A 24 0.31 -0.08 9.76
C ALA A 24 0.67 0.22 8.30
N ALA A 25 1.96 0.40 8.01
CA ALA A 25 2.49 0.57 6.66
C ALA A 25 3.77 -0.26 6.46
N GLY A 26 3.85 -1.01 5.36
CA GLY A 26 5.05 -1.75 4.98
C GLY A 26 6.09 -0.84 4.30
N GLN A 27 7.31 -1.36 4.12
CA GLN A 27 8.40 -0.62 3.45
C GLN A 27 8.04 -0.15 2.03
N VAL A 28 7.19 -0.92 1.32
CA VAL A 28 6.68 -0.58 -0.02
C VAL A 28 5.96 0.77 -0.08
N SER A 29 5.46 1.28 1.05
CA SER A 29 4.80 2.59 1.12
C SER A 29 5.68 3.73 0.60
N GLY A 30 7.00 3.63 0.74
CA GLY A 30 7.96 4.61 0.21
C GLY A 30 7.95 4.72 -1.33
N LEU A 31 7.45 3.70 -2.04
CA LEU A 31 7.32 3.68 -3.50
C LEU A 31 6.01 4.31 -4.00
N ILE A 32 5.01 4.50 -3.14
CA ILE A 32 3.71 5.06 -3.53
C ILE A 32 3.85 6.58 -3.65
N LYS A 33 3.69 7.12 -4.87
CA LYS A 33 3.84 8.56 -5.16
C LYS A 33 2.53 9.28 -5.50
N SER A 34 1.43 8.55 -5.65
CA SER A 34 0.12 9.12 -5.97
C SER A 34 -0.99 8.24 -5.42
N VAL A 35 -2.16 8.84 -5.19
CA VAL A 35 -3.40 8.13 -4.87
C VAL A 35 -4.18 7.96 -6.17
N LYS A 36 -4.61 6.75 -6.46
CA LYS A 36 -5.36 6.40 -7.69
C LYS A 36 -6.60 5.59 -7.34
N PRO A 37 -7.64 5.59 -8.19
CA PRO A 37 -8.71 4.61 -8.11
C PRO A 37 -8.16 3.18 -8.15
N ALA A 38 -8.80 2.26 -7.44
CA ALA A 38 -8.33 0.88 -7.34
C ALA A 38 -8.23 0.17 -8.71
N GLY A 39 -9.19 0.43 -9.60
CA GLY A 39 -9.17 -0.11 -10.96
C GLY A 39 -7.93 0.33 -11.74
N ASP A 40 -7.65 1.63 -11.73
CA ASP A 40 -6.49 2.22 -12.40
C ASP A 40 -5.17 1.66 -11.85
N MET A 41 -5.06 1.49 -10.52
CA MET A 41 -3.86 0.87 -9.91
C MET A 41 -3.61 -0.54 -10.43
N VAL A 42 -4.65 -1.37 -10.50
CA VAL A 42 -4.53 -2.74 -11.01
C VAL A 42 -4.16 -2.75 -12.49
N GLN A 43 -4.77 -1.88 -13.29
CA GLN A 43 -4.46 -1.76 -14.71
C GLN A 43 -2.99 -1.37 -14.94
N ASP A 44 -2.49 -0.37 -14.22
CA ASP A 44 -1.10 0.07 -14.31
C ASP A 44 -0.12 -1.04 -13.94
N ILE A 45 -0.37 -1.76 -12.83
CA ILE A 45 0.48 -2.87 -12.37
C ILE A 45 0.55 -3.97 -13.42
N VAL A 46 -0.59 -4.38 -13.98
CA VAL A 46 -0.65 -5.46 -14.98
C VAL A 46 0.00 -5.02 -16.29
N ALA A 47 -0.21 -3.77 -16.73
CA ALA A 47 0.41 -3.23 -17.92
C ALA A 47 1.94 -3.16 -17.79
N GLU A 48 2.45 -2.68 -16.65
CA GLU A 48 3.89 -2.64 -16.39
C GLU A 48 4.49 -4.05 -16.35
N ALA A 49 3.81 -5.01 -15.73
CA ALA A 49 4.25 -6.40 -15.69
C ALA A 49 4.31 -7.03 -17.10
N ALA A 50 3.30 -6.80 -17.95
CA ALA A 50 3.29 -7.27 -19.33
C ALA A 50 4.46 -6.70 -20.15
N LEU A 51 4.70 -5.39 -20.05
CA LEU A 51 5.85 -4.73 -20.68
C LEU A 51 7.18 -5.30 -20.16
N GLY A 52 7.27 -5.62 -18.88
CA GLY A 52 8.44 -6.24 -18.28
C GLY A 52 8.72 -7.64 -18.85
N LEU A 53 7.67 -8.43 -19.06
CA LEU A 53 7.77 -9.76 -19.69
C LEU A 53 8.22 -9.66 -21.15
N GLU A 54 7.64 -8.75 -21.93
CA GLU A 54 8.05 -8.50 -23.32
C GLU A 54 9.53 -8.08 -23.43
N LYS A 55 10.02 -7.32 -22.44
CA LYS A 55 11.41 -6.87 -22.35
C LYS A 55 12.37 -7.91 -21.76
N GLY A 56 11.89 -9.11 -21.41
CA GLY A 56 12.70 -10.16 -20.81
C GLY A 56 13.19 -9.84 -19.38
N LEU A 57 12.56 -8.90 -18.69
CA LEU A 57 12.97 -8.49 -17.33
C LEU A 57 12.64 -9.56 -16.28
N CYS A 58 11.73 -10.49 -16.59
CA CYS A 58 11.29 -11.57 -15.71
C CYS A 58 11.54 -12.98 -16.27
N THR A 59 12.44 -13.15 -17.24
CA THR A 59 12.74 -14.46 -17.86
C THR A 59 13.99 -15.14 -17.27
N ARG A 60 14.16 -15.11 -15.95
CA ARG A 60 15.19 -15.91 -15.26
C ARG A 60 14.57 -17.09 -14.54
#